data_AF-A0A2D6FLE3-F1
#
_entry.id   AF-A0A2D6FLE3-F1
#
_cell.length_a   1.000
_cell.length_b   1.000
_cell.length_c   1.000
_cell.angle_alpha   90.00
_cell.angle_beta   90.00
_cell.angle_gamma   90.00
#
_symmetry.space_group_name_H-M   'P 1'
#
loop_
_entity.id
_entity.type
_entity.pdbx_description
1 polymer ?
#
loop_
_entity_poly.entity_id
_entity_poly.type
_entity_poly.pdbx_seq_one_letter_code
_entity_poly.pdbx_strand_id
1 'polypeptide(L)'
;MLSILFIFWLVLFIASSLAFDRLIQYQNQNYHQSWTLDGKPRGMFYNPENSSYSAMCSLSFKLPNTKPEWVQGDNNAEQLYANYKFLGKIIKWYAIAFLPLVFLSISI
;
A
#
# COMPACT_ATOMS: atom_id res chain seq x y z
N MET A 1 26.24 2.58 -6.94
CA MET A 1 25.49 1.46 -6.33
C MET A 1 24.28 1.95 -5.53
N LEU A 2 24.46 2.84 -4.55
CA LEU A 2 23.35 3.40 -3.74
C LEU A 2 22.26 4.07 -4.60
N SER A 3 22.63 4.84 -5.63
CA SER A 3 21.65 5.49 -6.52
C SER A 3 20.78 4.49 -7.27
N ILE A 4 21.33 3.34 -7.69
CA ILE A 4 20.57 2.28 -8.38
C ILE A 4 19.57 1.65 -7.41
N LEU A 5 20.01 1.38 -6.18
CA LEU A 5 19.15 0.84 -5.13
C LEU A 5 18.03 1.83 -4.81
N PHE A 6 18.34 3.13 -4.67
CA PHE A 6 17.35 4.17 -4.44
C PHE A 6 16.33 4.29 -5.59
N ILE A 7 16.77 4.24 -6.85
CA ILE A 7 15.86 4.22 -8.01
C ILE A 7 14.94 3.00 -7.94
N PHE A 8 15.48 1.82 -7.60
CA PHE A 8 14.66 0.61 -7.45
C PHE A 8 13.65 0.74 -6.31
N TRP A 9 14.04 1.35 -5.19
CA TRP A 9 13.13 1.67 -4.10
C TRP A 9 12.00 2.62 -4.54
N LEU A 10 12.31 3.66 -5.30
CA LEU A 10 11.29 4.58 -5.85
C LEU A 10 10.29 3.85 -6.76
N VAL A 11 10.77 2.96 -7.63
CA VAL A 11 9.89 2.16 -8.51
C VAL A 11 8.97 1.27 -7.68
N LEU A 12 9.50 0.57 -6.67
CA LEU A 12 8.70 -0.26 -5.77
C LEU A 12 7.67 0.57 -4.99
N PHE A 13 8.08 1.74 -4.49
CA PHE A 13 7.21 2.65 -3.75
C PHE A 13 6.03 3.13 -4.61
N ILE A 14 6.29 3.55 -5.85
CA ILE A 14 5.25 3.98 -6.79
C ILE A 14 4.33 2.80 -7.13
N ALA A 15 4.88 1.63 -7.43
CA ALA A 15 4.09 0.44 -7.75
C ALA A 15 3.17 0.03 -6.60
N SER A 16 3.68 0.02 -5.36
CA SER A 16 2.88 -0.28 -4.17
C SER A 16 1.81 0.77 -3.91
N SER A 17 2.11 2.04 -4.16
CA SER A 17 1.14 3.13 -4.04
C SER A 17 0.01 2.95 -5.04
N LEU A 18 0.32 2.66 -6.31
CA LEU A 18 -0.70 2.39 -7.33
C LEU A 18 -1.56 1.16 -7.01
N ALA A 19 -0.97 0.10 -6.45
CA ALA A 19 -1.73 -1.08 -6.04
C ALA A 19 -2.70 -0.78 -4.89
N PHE A 20 -2.24 0.00 -3.90
CA PHE A 20 -3.09 0.48 -2.82
C PHE A 20 -4.21 1.38 -3.34
N ASP A 21 -3.89 2.34 -4.23
CA ASP A 21 -4.87 3.24 -4.83
C ASP A 21 -5.98 2.50 -5.57
N ARG A 22 -5.63 1.47 -6.36
CA ARG A 22 -6.62 0.64 -7.05
C ARG A 22 -7.52 -0.10 -6.07
N LEU A 23 -6.97 -0.60 -4.97
CA LEU A 23 -7.74 -1.27 -3.92
C LEU A 23 -8.73 -0.30 -3.25
N ILE A 24 -8.28 0.91 -2.90
CA ILE A 24 -9.13 1.95 -2.29
C ILE A 24 -10.17 2.47 -3.26
N GLN A 25 -9.81 2.67 -4.53
CA GLN A 25 -10.76 3.05 -5.57
C GLN A 25 -11.85 2.00 -5.72
N TYR A 26 -11.48 0.72 -5.75
CA TYR A 26 -12.43 -0.37 -5.83
C TYR A 26 -13.34 -0.43 -4.59
N GLN A 27 -12.78 -0.25 -3.40
CA GLN A 27 -13.53 -0.18 -2.15
C GLN A 27 -14.55 0.98 -2.17
N ASN A 28 -14.13 2.18 -2.58
CA ASN A 28 -15.01 3.34 -2.63
C ASN A 28 -16.18 3.14 -3.62
N GLN A 29 -15.90 2.54 -4.79
CA GLN A 29 -16.89 2.35 -5.85
C GLN A 29 -17.90 1.24 -5.56
N ASN A 30 -17.46 0.12 -4.96
CA ASN A 30 -18.29 -1.09 -4.82
C ASN A 30 -18.72 -1.35 -3.37
N TYR A 31 -17.97 -0.84 -2.39
CA TYR A 31 -18.17 -1.07 -0.95
C TYR A 31 -18.16 0.24 -0.18
N HIS A 32 -18.92 1.23 -0.65
CA HIS A 32 -18.92 2.59 -0.10
C HIS A 32 -19.20 2.64 1.41
N GLN A 33 -20.05 1.73 1.92
CA GLN A 33 -20.29 1.61 3.36
C GLN A 33 -19.03 1.19 4.12
N SER A 34 -18.32 0.17 3.64
CA SER A 34 -17.03 -0.28 4.21
C SER A 34 -15.97 0.81 4.10
N TRP A 35 -15.91 1.53 2.98
CA TRP A 35 -15.02 2.67 2.78
C TRP A 35 -15.28 3.79 3.81
N THR A 36 -16.56 4.06 4.08
CA THR A 36 -16.96 5.04 5.10
C THR A 36 -16.58 4.59 6.51
N LEU A 37 -16.77 3.30 6.83
CA LEU A 37 -16.37 2.72 8.12
C LEU A 37 -14.85 2.76 8.35
N ASP A 38 -14.06 2.59 7.29
CA ASP A 38 -12.60 2.73 7.34
C ASP A 38 -12.15 4.22 7.40
N GLY A 39 -13.07 5.17 7.53
CA GLY A 39 -12.77 6.59 7.70
C GLY A 39 -12.56 7.35 6.37
N LYS A 40 -13.09 6.81 5.26
CA LYS A 40 -12.97 7.37 3.91
C LYS A 40 -11.51 7.51 3.45
N PRO A 41 -10.71 6.43 3.49
CA PRO A 41 -9.31 6.49 3.09
C PRO A 41 -9.15 6.98 1.65
N ARG A 42 -8.16 7.83 1.40
CA ARG A 42 -7.66 8.12 0.05
C ARG A 42 -6.53 7.18 -0.34
N GLY A 43 -6.16 7.20 -1.61
CA GLY A 43 -4.87 6.75 -2.11
C GLY A 43 -3.83 7.88 -2.13
N MET A 44 -2.62 7.53 -2.57
CA MET A 44 -1.54 8.47 -2.85
C MET A 44 -1.92 9.39 -4.03
N PHE A 45 -2.39 8.78 -5.13
CA PHE A 45 -2.80 9.42 -6.38
C PHE A 45 -4.33 9.41 -6.58
N TYR A 46 -5.05 8.52 -5.89
CA TYR A 46 -6.51 8.50 -5.88
C TYR A 46 -7.08 9.33 -4.71
N ASN A 47 -7.75 10.44 -5.01
CA ASN A 47 -8.27 11.38 -3.99
C ASN A 47 -9.75 11.69 -4.21
N PRO A 48 -10.67 10.79 -3.82
CA PRO A 48 -12.10 11.03 -3.96
C PRO A 48 -12.58 12.11 -2.99
N GLU A 49 -13.74 12.73 -3.27
CA GLU A 49 -14.31 13.76 -2.41
C GLU A 49 -14.57 13.24 -1.00
N ASN A 50 -14.39 14.12 -0.01
CA ASN A 50 -14.55 13.80 1.42
C ASN A 50 -13.65 12.68 1.95
N SER A 51 -12.53 12.41 1.26
CA SER A 51 -11.55 11.44 1.71
C SER A 51 -10.57 12.00 2.74
N SER A 52 -9.92 11.11 3.49
CA SER A 52 -9.04 11.44 4.60
C SER A 52 -7.66 10.81 4.44
N TYR A 53 -6.63 11.65 4.56
CA TYR A 53 -5.23 11.21 4.59
C TYR A 53 -4.90 10.44 5.88
N SER A 54 -5.47 10.83 7.03
CA SER A 54 -5.23 10.10 8.29
C SER A 54 -5.85 8.70 8.24
N ALA A 55 -7.00 8.55 7.58
CA ALA A 55 -7.62 7.25 7.34
C ALA A 55 -6.77 6.38 6.39
N MET A 56 -6.20 6.97 5.34
CA MET A 56 -5.23 6.30 4.48
C MET A 56 -4.05 5.73 5.29
N CYS A 57 -3.42 6.56 6.13
CA CYS A 57 -2.31 6.12 6.97
C CYS A 57 -2.74 4.97 7.90
N SER A 58 -3.83 5.14 8.64
CA SER A 58 -4.37 4.12 9.55
C SER A 58 -4.64 2.79 8.82
N LEU A 59 -5.34 2.84 7.69
CA LEU A 59 -5.68 1.64 6.93
C LEU A 59 -4.45 0.93 6.35
N SER A 60 -3.45 1.68 5.89
CA SER A 60 -2.20 1.11 5.37
C SER A 60 -1.40 0.32 6.42
N PHE A 61 -1.55 0.63 7.71
CA PHE A 61 -0.99 -0.18 8.81
C PHE A 61 -1.87 -1.38 9.18
N LYS A 62 -3.19 -1.31 8.93
CA LYS A 62 -4.17 -2.37 9.26
C LYS A 62 -4.17 -3.50 8.22
N LEU A 63 -4.20 -3.18 6.92
CA LEU A 63 -4.31 -4.15 5.82
C LEU A 63 -3.21 -5.24 5.77
N PRO A 64 -1.94 -4.96 6.17
CA PRO A 64 -0.92 -6.00 6.23
C PRO A 64 -1.22 -7.10 7.25
N ASN A 65 -2.03 -6.84 8.26
CA ASN A 65 -2.27 -7.77 9.37
C ASN A 65 -3.64 -8.46 9.27
N THR A 66 -4.61 -7.85 8.61
CA THR A 66 -5.99 -8.35 8.59
C THR A 66 -6.58 -8.26 7.19
N LYS A 67 -7.12 -9.37 6.65
CA LYS A 67 -7.90 -9.36 5.41
C LYS A 67 -9.31 -8.82 5.71
N PRO A 68 -9.73 -7.68 5.13
CA PRO A 68 -11.06 -7.14 5.37
C PRO A 68 -12.17 -8.06 4.88
N GLU A 69 -13.34 -8.00 5.51
CA GLU A 69 -14.51 -8.82 5.13
C GLU A 69 -15.02 -8.50 3.73
N TRP A 70 -15.04 -7.22 3.34
CA TRP A 70 -15.48 -6.79 2.01
C TRP A 70 -14.61 -7.31 0.86
N VAL A 71 -13.39 -7.77 1.18
CA VAL A 71 -12.51 -8.41 0.21
C VAL A 71 -12.88 -9.88 0.02
N GLN A 72 -13.52 -10.54 0.99
CA GLN A 72 -13.76 -11.97 0.97
C GLN A 72 -14.93 -12.31 0.03
N GLY A 73 -14.70 -13.26 -0.88
CA GLY A 73 -15.74 -13.74 -1.79
C GLY A 73 -15.96 -12.89 -3.04
N ASP A 74 -15.26 -11.75 -3.19
CA ASP A 74 -15.19 -11.01 -4.45
C ASP A 74 -13.82 -11.22 -5.11
N ASN A 75 -13.82 -11.96 -6.22
CA ASN A 75 -12.60 -12.31 -6.95
C ASN A 75 -11.75 -11.09 -7.35
N ASN A 76 -12.39 -9.96 -7.70
CA ASN A 76 -11.67 -8.74 -8.10
C ASN A 76 -11.04 -8.07 -6.88
N ALA A 77 -11.80 -7.94 -5.78
CA ALA A 77 -11.28 -7.38 -4.54
C ALA A 77 -10.12 -8.23 -4.01
N GLU A 78 -10.24 -9.56 -4.06
CA GLU A 78 -9.20 -10.49 -3.65
C GLU A 78 -7.92 -10.33 -4.48
N GLN A 79 -8.06 -10.20 -5.80
CA GLN A 79 -6.92 -9.99 -6.69
C GLN A 79 -6.20 -8.67 -6.39
N LEU A 80 -6.95 -7.57 -6.21
CA LEU A 80 -6.37 -6.26 -5.87
C LEU A 80 -5.65 -6.30 -4.53
N TYR A 81 -6.26 -6.94 -3.51
CA TYR A 81 -5.67 -7.10 -2.20
C TYR A 81 -4.42 -7.99 -2.24
N ALA A 82 -4.44 -9.07 -3.02
CA ALA A 82 -3.29 -9.95 -3.21
C ALA A 82 -2.10 -9.21 -3.85
N ASN A 83 -2.35 -8.38 -4.87
CA ASN A 83 -1.34 -7.54 -5.51
C ASN A 83 -0.72 -6.54 -4.52
N TYR A 84 -1.55 -5.86 -3.73
CA TYR A 84 -1.09 -4.96 -2.67
C TYR A 84 -0.20 -5.71 -1.65
N LYS A 85 -0.64 -6.88 -1.18
CA LYS A 85 0.11 -7.69 -0.20
C LYS A 85 1.42 -8.21 -0.78
N PHE A 86 1.44 -8.62 -2.05
CA PHE A 86 2.63 -9.10 -2.72
C PHE A 86 3.70 -7.99 -2.82
N LEU A 87 3.32 -6.79 -3.27
CA LEU A 87 4.22 -5.64 -3.32
C LEU A 87 4.70 -5.22 -1.93
N GLY A 88 3.82 -5.24 -0.93
CA GLY A 88 4.19 -4.97 0.47
C GLY A 88 5.24 -5.96 1.01
N LYS A 89 5.15 -7.25 0.63
CA LYS A 89 6.17 -8.25 0.98
C LYS A 89 7.51 -7.93 0.31
N ILE A 90 7.51 -7.58 -0.98
CA ILE A 90 8.74 -7.21 -1.70
C ILE A 90 9.40 -6.00 -1.04
N ILE A 91 8.64 -4.95 -0.73
CA ILE A 91 9.17 -3.75 -0.05
C ILE A 91 9.73 -4.10 1.33
N LYS A 92 9.05 -4.93 2.11
CA LYS A 92 9.52 -5.37 3.43
C LYS A 92 10.88 -6.07 3.32
N TRP A 93 11.02 -7.03 2.41
CA TRP A 93 12.29 -7.75 2.21
C TRP A 93 13.38 -6.84 1.65
N TYR A 94 13.03 -5.97 0.71
CA TYR A 94 13.94 -4.97 0.19
C TYR A 94 14.47 -4.07 1.32
N ALA A 95 13.60 -3.56 2.19
CA ALA A 95 13.99 -2.72 3.33
C ALA A 95 14.90 -3.46 4.31
N ILE A 96 14.60 -4.73 4.63
CA ILE A 96 15.44 -5.56 5.52
C ILE A 96 16.85 -5.76 4.94
N ALA A 97 16.97 -6.02 3.63
CA ALA A 97 18.26 -6.21 2.98
C ALA A 97 19.03 -4.89 2.78
N PHE A 98 18.32 -3.80 2.47
CA PHE A 98 18.92 -2.53 2.06
C PHE A 98 19.28 -1.61 3.23
N LEU A 99 18.45 -1.52 4.27
CA LEU A 99 18.70 -0.61 5.41
C LEU A 99 20.09 -0.80 6.04
N PRO A 100 20.56 -2.04 6.33
CA PRO A 100 21.90 -2.25 6.89
C PRO A 100 23.02 -1.76 5.97
N LEU A 101 22.87 -1.92 4.65
CA LEU A 101 23.87 -1.49 3.67
C LEU A 101 23.98 0.04 3.63
N VAL A 102 22.88 0.76 3.82
CA VAL A 102 22.89 2.22 3.90
C VAL A 102 23.66 2.68 5.14
N PHE A 103 23.38 2.10 6.32
CA PHE A 103 24.10 2.47 7.55
C PHE A 103 25.60 2.19 7.49
N LEU A 104 26.00 1.06 6.90
CA LEU A 104 27.40 0.73 6.69
C LEU A 104 28.10 1.72 5.75
N SER A 105 27.40 2.19 4.71
CA SER A 105 27.97 3.14 3.74
C SER A 105 28.13 4.57 4.25
N ILE A 106 27.43 4.94 5.32
CA ILE A 106 27.53 6.27 5.97
C ILE A 106 28.59 6.26 7.09
N SER A 107 28.97 5.07 7.57
CA SER A 107 29.91 4.89 8.70
C SER A 107 31.38 4.73 8.26
N ILE A 108 31.66 4.84 6.95
CA ILE A 108 32.98 4.76 6.30
C ILE A 108 33.28 6.13 5.73
#